data_AF-A0A7K2KQ52-F1
#
_entry.id   AF-A0A7K2KQ52-F1
#
_cell.length_a   1.000
_cell.length_b   1.000
_cell.length_c   1.000
_cell.angle_alpha   90.00
_cell.angle_beta   90.00
_cell.angle_gamma   90.00
#
_symmetry.space_group_name_H-M   'P 1'
#
loop_
_entity.id
_entity.type
_entity.pdbx_description
1 polymer ?
#
loop_
_entity_poly.entity_id
_entity_poly.type
_entity_poly.pdbx_seq_one_letter_code
_entity_poly.pdbx_strand_id
1 'polypeptide(L)'
;MSAATTRSGTPRTPRATRIPDRLCAEAVELAREAAEEAAAPGIVGAHVEVVAEGDRVVTHYFESKEPGYRGWRWAVTVTRASRAKNVTLDETVLLPGSDALLAPEWVPWSERLRPGDMGPGDLLPTEADDLRLEPGYSGEDAPPPNSVVSEELADHLDAEDAEIVTRTPSRGAIAAVADELGMRRARVLSRYGLHSAADRWEESFGARTPMAQAAPATCESCAFLVPLAGSLRQTFGICANEFAPADGRVVSLSYGCGGHSEAAIMPKPPRPAPPVLDSMGADAFPLRPGKDSGSTTEPDATSEDLGHS
;
A
#
# COMPACT_ATOMS: atom_id res chain seq x y z
N MET A 1 -1.83 6.20 22.15
CA MET A 1 -1.34 7.45 21.51
C MET A 1 0.17 7.46 21.64
N SER A 2 0.86 6.83 20.70
CA SER A 2 2.34 6.85 20.67
C SER A 2 2.75 8.06 19.84
N ALA A 3 3.52 8.96 20.44
CA ALA A 3 3.97 10.18 19.79
C ALA A 3 4.84 9.81 18.59
N ALA A 4 4.26 9.90 17.40
CA ALA A 4 5.01 9.93 16.15
C ALA A 4 6.01 11.06 16.27
N THR A 5 7.28 10.72 16.51
CA THR A 5 8.36 11.69 16.46
C THR A 5 8.65 11.90 14.98
N THR A 6 7.74 12.59 14.30
CA THR A 6 8.02 13.23 13.02
C THR A 6 9.17 14.18 13.31
N ARG A 7 10.38 13.82 12.90
CA ARG A 7 11.47 14.80 12.81
C ARG A 7 11.12 15.71 11.64
N SER A 8 10.25 16.67 11.92
CA SER A 8 10.06 17.88 11.13
C SER A 8 11.46 18.41 10.84
N GLY A 9 11.95 18.21 9.62
CA GLY A 9 13.18 18.82 9.16
C GLY A 9 13.05 20.32 9.40
N THR A 10 13.86 20.85 10.32
CA THR A 10 13.83 22.27 10.66
C THR A 10 13.99 23.06 9.37
N PRO A 11 13.07 23.99 9.04
CA PRO A 11 13.22 24.82 7.85
C PRO A 11 14.55 25.56 7.95
N ARG A 12 15.41 25.35 6.95
CA ARG A 12 16.75 25.93 6.89
C ARG A 12 16.59 27.46 6.79
N THR A 13 16.93 28.17 7.86
CA THR A 13 16.91 29.64 7.88
C THR A 13 17.75 30.17 6.71
N PRO A 14 17.25 31.12 5.90
CA PRO A 14 18.04 31.70 4.84
C PRO A 14 19.28 32.34 5.45
N ARG A 15 20.44 31.85 5.03
CA ARG A 15 21.72 32.31 5.56
C ARG A 15 21.90 33.75 5.10
N ALA A 16 22.15 34.66 6.04
CA ALA A 16 22.48 36.03 5.70
C ALA A 16 23.64 36.03 4.70
N THR A 17 23.43 36.65 3.53
CA THR A 17 24.44 36.75 2.48
C THR A 17 25.63 37.54 3.01
N ARG A 18 26.68 36.82 3.40
CA ARG A 18 27.97 37.40 3.76
C ARG A 18 28.73 37.72 2.48
N ILE A 19 29.51 38.78 2.49
CA ILE A 19 30.41 39.11 1.38
C ILE A 19 31.56 38.08 1.41
N PRO A 20 31.76 37.28 0.34
CA PRO A 20 32.82 36.28 0.31
C PRO A 20 34.20 36.94 0.30
N ASP A 21 35.20 36.29 0.91
CA ASP A 21 36.59 36.73 0.82
C ASP A 21 37.02 36.73 -0.64
N ARG A 22 37.57 37.84 -1.12
CA ARG A 22 37.88 38.03 -2.54
C ARG A 22 38.80 36.96 -3.10
N LEU A 23 39.86 36.58 -2.36
CA LEU A 23 40.82 35.58 -2.85
C LEU A 23 40.19 34.20 -2.92
N CYS A 24 39.39 33.83 -1.92
CA CYS A 24 38.63 32.58 -1.95
C CYS A 24 37.59 32.58 -3.08
N ALA A 25 36.85 33.67 -3.28
CA ALA A 25 35.85 33.79 -4.34
C ALA A 25 36.46 33.71 -5.76
N GLU A 26 37.69 34.18 -5.94
CA GLU A 26 38.44 34.11 -7.21
C GLU A 26 39.08 32.72 -7.44
N ALA A 27 39.11 31.83 -6.43
CA ALA A 27 39.75 30.51 -6.49
C ALA A 27 38.91 29.42 -7.19
N VAL A 28 38.18 29.78 -8.24
CA VAL A 28 37.30 28.87 -8.98
C VAL A 28 38.07 27.71 -9.61
N GLU A 29 39.28 27.95 -10.11
CA GLU A 29 40.07 26.90 -10.78
C GLU A 29 40.56 25.86 -9.79
N LEU A 30 41.11 26.28 -8.64
CA LEU A 30 41.49 25.38 -7.54
C LEU A 30 40.29 24.52 -7.11
N ALA A 31 39.10 25.14 -7.02
CA ALA A 31 37.90 24.42 -6.66
C ALA A 31 37.45 23.43 -7.75
N ARG A 32 37.58 23.79 -9.04
CA ARG A 32 37.27 22.91 -10.16
C ARG A 32 38.21 21.71 -10.20
N GLU A 33 39.52 21.94 -10.09
CA GLU A 33 40.53 20.87 -10.05
C GLU A 33 40.23 19.89 -8.92
N ALA A 34 39.89 20.39 -7.72
CA ALA A 34 39.52 19.55 -6.59
C ALA A 34 38.21 18.77 -6.79
N ALA A 35 37.22 19.33 -7.48
CA ALA A 35 36.01 18.60 -7.87
C ALA A 35 36.33 17.50 -8.89
N GLU A 36 37.16 17.80 -9.89
CA GLU A 36 37.53 16.88 -10.95
C GLU A 36 38.45 15.75 -10.45
N GLU A 37 39.25 16.00 -9.40
CA GLU A 37 40.03 14.97 -8.70
C GLU A 37 39.14 13.98 -7.94
N ALA A 38 38.07 14.46 -7.30
CA ALA A 38 37.14 13.61 -6.53
C ALA A 38 36.13 12.85 -7.42
N ALA A 39 35.89 13.35 -8.63
CA ALA A 39 34.85 12.88 -9.53
C ALA A 39 35.40 11.95 -10.62
N ALA A 40 34.53 11.18 -11.27
CA ALA A 40 34.91 10.49 -12.50
C ALA A 40 35.20 11.51 -13.64
N PRO A 41 36.03 11.18 -14.63
CA PRO A 41 36.33 12.10 -15.72
C PRO A 41 35.06 12.58 -16.44
N GLY A 42 34.91 13.90 -16.56
CA GLY A 42 33.84 14.54 -17.34
C GLY A 42 32.48 14.71 -16.63
N ILE A 43 32.34 14.31 -15.36
CA ILE A 43 31.06 14.45 -14.63
C ILE A 43 30.93 15.78 -13.86
N VAL A 44 31.98 16.59 -13.78
CA VAL A 44 31.91 17.94 -13.21
C VAL A 44 31.46 18.93 -14.29
N GLY A 45 30.40 19.69 -13.98
CA GLY A 45 29.76 20.61 -14.90
C GLY A 45 30.19 22.07 -14.77
N ALA A 46 29.27 22.97 -15.15
CA ALA A 46 29.49 24.41 -15.05
C ALA A 46 29.62 24.84 -13.58
N HIS A 47 30.38 25.91 -13.33
CA HIS A 47 30.34 26.60 -12.04
C HIS A 47 28.99 27.33 -11.91
N VAL A 48 28.27 27.10 -10.82
CA VAL A 48 26.87 27.51 -10.66
C VAL A 48 26.73 28.61 -9.62
N GLU A 49 27.47 28.50 -8.52
CA GLU A 49 27.27 29.36 -7.35
C GLU A 49 28.55 29.49 -6.52
N VAL A 50 28.68 30.61 -5.82
CA VAL A 50 29.71 30.82 -4.79
C VAL A 50 29.04 31.34 -3.53
N VAL A 51 29.32 30.70 -2.39
CA VAL A 51 28.67 31.00 -1.12
C VAL A 51 29.72 31.23 -0.03
N ALA A 52 29.58 32.33 0.72
CA ALA A 52 30.41 32.60 1.89
C ALA A 52 29.91 31.79 3.10
N GLU A 53 30.69 30.80 3.53
CA GLU A 53 30.38 29.93 4.67
C GLU A 53 30.77 30.57 6.02
N GLY A 54 31.86 31.33 6.01
CA GLY A 54 32.43 32.00 7.17
C GLY A 54 33.50 33.01 6.79
N ASP A 55 34.27 33.50 7.77
CA ASP A 55 35.36 34.44 7.51
C ASP A 55 36.48 33.73 6.75
N ARG A 56 36.67 34.11 5.48
CA ARG A 56 37.64 33.47 4.56
C ARG A 56 37.37 31.99 4.32
N VAL A 57 36.12 31.56 4.40
CA VAL A 57 35.65 30.23 4.02
C VAL A 57 34.55 30.39 2.98
N VAL A 58 34.76 29.82 1.79
CA VAL A 58 33.88 29.96 0.64
C VAL A 58 33.65 28.61 -0.01
N THR A 59 32.41 28.28 -0.33
CA THR A 59 32.06 27.07 -1.08
C THR A 59 31.70 27.42 -2.52
N HIS A 60 32.37 26.77 -3.47
CA HIS A 60 32.06 26.82 -4.89
C HIS A 60 31.18 25.63 -5.25
N TYR A 61 30.08 25.88 -5.95
CA TYR A 61 29.20 24.83 -6.45
C TYR A 61 29.38 24.63 -7.94
N PHE A 62 29.50 23.38 -8.37
CA PHE A 62 29.50 22.95 -9.76
C PHE A 62 28.37 21.98 -10.01
N GLU A 63 27.76 22.02 -11.19
CA GLU A 63 26.74 21.04 -11.59
C GLU A 63 27.33 19.61 -11.59
N SER A 64 26.57 18.61 -11.14
CA SER A 64 26.91 17.20 -11.38
C SER A 64 26.25 16.71 -12.66
N LYS A 65 27.05 16.12 -13.55
CA LYS A 65 26.60 15.43 -14.78
C LYS A 65 26.53 13.92 -14.60
N GLU A 66 26.67 13.42 -13.36
CA GLU A 66 26.68 11.99 -13.10
C GLU A 66 25.28 11.37 -13.28
N PRO A 67 25.14 10.27 -14.05
CA PRO A 67 23.88 9.56 -14.17
C PRO A 67 23.34 9.11 -12.81
N GLY A 68 22.11 9.50 -12.48
CA GLY A 68 21.47 9.19 -11.18
C GLY A 68 21.53 10.34 -10.16
N TYR A 69 22.42 11.31 -10.34
CA TYR A 69 22.56 12.49 -9.47
C TYR A 69 21.98 13.76 -10.09
N ARG A 70 20.84 13.63 -10.78
CA ARG A 70 20.13 14.78 -11.37
C ARG A 70 19.84 15.83 -10.30
N GLY A 71 20.24 17.08 -10.57
CA GLY A 71 20.01 18.21 -9.67
C GLY A 71 21.00 18.27 -8.48
N TRP A 72 21.95 17.35 -8.39
CA TRP A 72 23.03 17.42 -7.40
C TRP A 72 24.17 18.31 -7.89
N ARG A 73 24.97 18.80 -6.93
CA ARG A 73 26.03 19.76 -7.16
C ARG A 73 27.28 19.36 -6.37
N TRP A 74 28.44 19.43 -7.00
CA TRP A 74 29.73 19.35 -6.33
C TRP A 74 29.93 20.63 -5.53
N ALA A 75 30.11 20.51 -4.22
CA ALA A 75 30.37 21.60 -3.31
C ALA A 75 31.83 21.50 -2.86
N VAL A 76 32.61 22.51 -3.21
CA VAL A 76 34.03 22.56 -2.92
C VAL A 76 34.31 23.74 -2.01
N THR A 77 34.64 23.46 -0.77
CA THR A 77 34.92 24.48 0.24
C THR A 77 36.40 24.78 0.22
N VAL A 78 36.72 26.07 0.02
CA VAL A 78 38.08 26.60 0.08
C VAL A 78 38.19 27.61 1.21
N THR A 79 39.37 27.70 1.78
CA THR A 79 39.64 28.57 2.93
C THR A 79 41.00 29.24 2.81
N ARG A 80 41.20 30.31 3.57
CA ARG A 80 42.48 31.01 3.66
C ARG A 80 42.78 31.42 5.09
N ALA A 81 43.95 31.02 5.58
CA ALA A 81 44.43 31.44 6.90
C ALA A 81 44.59 32.97 6.98
N SER A 82 44.46 33.52 8.19
CA SER A 82 44.59 34.97 8.41
C SER A 82 45.94 35.48 7.90
N ARG A 83 45.92 36.58 7.13
CA ARG A 83 47.08 37.22 6.49
C ARG A 83 47.81 36.36 5.43
N ALA A 84 47.46 35.09 5.24
CA ALA A 84 47.99 34.26 4.17
C ALA A 84 47.55 34.79 2.80
N LYS A 85 48.34 34.57 1.75
CA LYS A 85 47.96 34.97 0.37
C LYS A 85 47.48 33.79 -0.47
N ASN A 86 47.75 32.58 -0.02
CA ASN A 86 47.36 31.32 -0.65
C ASN A 86 46.00 30.84 -0.12
N VAL A 87 45.13 30.40 -1.02
CA VAL A 87 43.88 29.69 -0.71
C VAL A 87 44.18 28.19 -0.66
N THR A 88 43.55 27.47 0.25
CA THR A 88 43.68 26.03 0.44
C THR A 88 42.32 25.36 0.33
N LEU A 89 42.30 24.11 -0.14
CA LEU A 89 41.12 23.25 -0.14
C LEU A 89 40.82 22.77 1.30
N ASP A 90 39.54 22.76 1.68
CA ASP A 90 39.06 22.21 2.95
C ASP A 90 38.35 20.86 2.69
N GLU A 91 37.32 20.85 1.85
CA GLU A 91 36.57 19.64 1.49
C GLU A 91 35.98 19.71 0.08
N THR A 92 35.73 18.53 -0.50
CA THR A 92 34.96 18.33 -1.73
C THR A 92 33.88 17.29 -1.45
N VAL A 93 32.62 17.68 -1.59
CA VAL A 93 31.46 16.81 -1.32
C VAL A 93 30.39 16.96 -2.40
N LEU A 94 29.62 15.90 -2.64
CA LEU A 94 28.47 15.94 -3.56
C LEU A 94 27.20 16.17 -2.74
N LEU A 95 26.49 17.28 -3.00
CA LEU A 95 25.32 17.70 -2.23
C LEU A 95 24.07 17.82 -3.12
N PRO A 96 22.87 17.53 -2.59
CA PRO A 96 21.64 17.73 -3.34
C PRO A 96 21.36 19.22 -3.54
N GLY A 97 21.08 19.62 -4.78
CA GLY A 97 20.50 20.93 -5.09
C GLY A 97 18.98 20.96 -4.86
N SER A 98 18.37 22.10 -5.19
CA SER A 98 16.91 22.29 -5.08
C SER A 98 16.10 21.33 -5.95
N ASP A 99 16.67 20.90 -7.07
CA ASP A 99 16.03 20.01 -8.04
C ASP A 99 16.50 18.55 -7.90
N ALA A 100 17.21 18.23 -6.82
CA ALA A 100 17.71 16.89 -6.56
C ALA A 100 16.58 15.94 -6.15
N LEU A 101 16.56 14.75 -6.77
CA LEU A 101 15.72 13.65 -6.30
C LEU A 101 16.33 13.07 -5.03
N LEU A 102 15.63 13.25 -3.91
CA LEU A 102 16.02 12.70 -2.61
C LEU A 102 15.28 11.40 -2.32
N ALA A 103 15.92 10.53 -1.54
CA ALA A 103 15.24 9.36 -0.99
C ALA A 103 14.06 9.81 -0.10
N PRO A 104 12.96 9.04 -0.08
CA PRO A 104 11.89 9.28 0.87
C PRO A 104 12.40 9.16 2.31
N GLU A 105 11.64 9.71 3.26
CA GLU A 105 11.97 9.58 4.67
C GLU A 105 12.06 8.09 5.07
N TRP A 106 13.06 7.76 5.87
CA TRP A 106 13.25 6.40 6.35
C TRP A 106 12.12 6.01 7.29
N VAL A 107 11.48 4.87 7.01
CA VAL A 107 10.38 4.31 7.82
C VAL A 107 10.84 3.03 8.51
N PRO A 108 10.58 2.85 9.83
CA PRO A 108 10.87 1.61 10.55
C PRO A 108 10.31 0.37 9.84
N TRP A 109 10.98 -0.78 9.98
CA TRP A 109 10.52 -2.03 9.34
C TRP A 109 9.12 -2.44 9.81
N SER A 110 8.80 -2.24 11.09
CA SER A 110 7.51 -2.57 11.69
C SER A 110 6.35 -1.78 11.07
N GLU A 111 6.61 -0.54 10.68
CA GLU A 111 5.66 0.34 10.00
C GLU A 111 5.55 0.08 8.49
N ARG A 112 6.45 -0.75 7.94
CA ARG A 112 6.43 -1.15 6.53
C ARG A 112 5.65 -2.45 6.28
N LEU A 113 5.28 -3.17 7.34
CA LEU A 113 4.58 -4.45 7.23
C LEU A 113 3.18 -4.28 6.62
N ARG A 114 2.87 -5.13 5.66
CA ARG A 114 1.57 -5.25 5.01
C ARG A 114 0.88 -6.55 5.42
N PRO A 115 -0.46 -6.60 5.31
CA PRO A 115 -1.18 -7.85 5.47
C PRO A 115 -0.63 -8.93 4.52
N GLY A 116 -0.22 -10.06 5.09
CA GLY A 116 0.36 -11.18 4.33
C GLY A 116 1.89 -11.24 4.29
N ASP A 117 2.59 -10.25 4.85
CA ASP A 117 4.07 -10.22 4.84
C ASP A 117 4.71 -11.23 5.82
N MET A 118 3.94 -11.81 6.74
CA MET A 118 4.47 -12.78 7.71
C MET A 118 4.68 -14.15 7.07
N GLY A 119 5.88 -14.71 7.23
CA GLY A 119 6.26 -16.05 6.81
C GLY A 119 6.57 -17.00 7.97
N PRO A 120 6.95 -18.25 7.65
CA PRO A 120 7.35 -19.23 8.66
C PRO A 120 8.55 -18.76 9.49
N GLY A 121 8.39 -18.74 10.81
CA GLY A 121 9.45 -18.35 11.76
C GLY A 121 9.44 -16.87 12.16
N ASP A 122 8.64 -16.04 11.51
CA ASP A 122 8.52 -14.62 11.87
C ASP A 122 7.77 -14.45 13.20
N LEU A 123 8.29 -13.56 14.03
CA LEU A 123 7.64 -13.13 15.28
C LEU A 123 7.34 -11.65 15.19
N LEU A 124 6.05 -11.32 15.28
CA LEU A 124 5.57 -9.95 15.41
C LEU A 124 5.00 -9.77 16.82
N PRO A 125 5.80 -9.24 17.78
CA PRO A 125 5.32 -8.98 19.13
C PRO A 125 4.10 -8.05 19.10
N THR A 126 3.06 -8.45 19.83
CA THR A 126 1.88 -7.59 19.99
C THR A 126 2.11 -6.63 21.13
N GLU A 127 1.86 -5.34 20.89
CA GLU A 127 1.90 -4.31 21.92
C GLU A 127 0.99 -4.64 23.10
N ALA A 128 1.39 -4.20 24.29
CA ALA A 128 0.63 -4.47 25.51
C ALA A 128 -0.75 -3.79 25.51
N ASP A 129 -0.85 -2.62 24.86
CA ASP A 129 -2.04 -1.77 24.77
C ASP A 129 -2.71 -1.83 23.38
N ASP A 130 -2.52 -2.91 22.61
CA ASP A 130 -3.21 -3.10 21.33
C ASP A 130 -4.73 -3.07 21.52
N LEU A 131 -5.37 -2.02 21.00
CA LEU A 131 -6.82 -1.78 21.10
C LEU A 131 -7.67 -2.89 20.48
N ARG A 132 -7.09 -3.73 19.61
CA ARG A 132 -7.78 -4.87 19.00
C ARG A 132 -7.94 -6.04 19.96
N LEU A 133 -7.24 -6.04 21.10
CA LEU A 133 -7.24 -7.12 22.06
C LEU A 133 -7.79 -6.67 23.42
N GLU A 134 -8.48 -7.58 24.10
CA GLU A 134 -8.91 -7.43 25.48
C GLU A 134 -8.63 -8.73 26.25
N PRO A 135 -8.55 -8.69 27.60
CA PRO A 135 -8.41 -9.90 28.41
C PRO A 135 -9.56 -10.87 28.14
N GLY A 136 -9.25 -12.16 28.01
CA GLY A 136 -10.30 -13.18 27.91
C GLY A 136 -10.97 -13.48 29.25
N TYR A 137 -12.03 -14.29 29.21
CA TYR A 137 -12.77 -14.69 30.39
C TYR A 137 -11.96 -15.68 31.23
N SER A 138 -11.54 -15.22 32.42
CA SER A 138 -10.86 -16.03 33.44
C SER A 138 -11.70 -16.26 34.70
N GLY A 139 -12.99 -15.90 34.67
CA GLY A 139 -13.86 -16.01 35.84
C GLY A 139 -14.14 -17.45 36.24
N GLU A 140 -14.23 -17.66 37.55
CA GLU A 140 -14.82 -18.86 38.16
C GLU A 140 -16.35 -18.72 38.15
N ASP A 141 -17.07 -19.83 38.13
CA ASP A 141 -18.55 -19.83 38.12
C ASP A 141 -19.11 -19.62 39.53
N ALA A 142 -18.91 -18.42 40.08
CA ALA A 142 -19.52 -18.05 41.34
C ALA A 142 -21.03 -17.74 41.15
N PRO A 143 -21.92 -18.25 42.01
CA PRO A 143 -23.32 -17.84 41.99
C PRO A 143 -23.41 -16.32 42.26
N PRO A 144 -24.29 -15.59 41.54
CA PRO A 144 -24.44 -14.15 41.78
C PRO A 144 -24.90 -13.90 43.22
N PRO A 145 -24.60 -12.73 43.82
CA PRO A 145 -24.88 -12.45 45.23
C PRO A 145 -26.37 -12.52 45.63
N ASN A 146 -27.28 -12.49 44.64
CA ASN A 146 -28.73 -12.63 44.83
C ASN A 146 -29.25 -14.00 44.36
N SER A 147 -28.36 -14.98 44.19
CA SER A 147 -28.75 -16.36 43.86
C SER A 147 -29.54 -16.96 45.02
N VAL A 148 -30.62 -17.68 44.70
CA VAL A 148 -31.35 -18.50 45.68
C VAL A 148 -30.53 -19.70 46.18
N VAL A 149 -29.43 -20.00 45.46
CA VAL A 149 -28.46 -21.03 45.79
C VAL A 149 -27.19 -20.33 46.28
N SER A 150 -26.87 -20.46 47.57
CA SER A 150 -25.58 -20.01 48.13
C SER A 150 -24.44 -20.89 47.62
N GLU A 151 -23.19 -20.43 47.73
CA GLU A 151 -21.99 -21.24 47.42
C GLU A 151 -22.02 -22.57 48.19
N GLU A 152 -22.30 -22.53 49.50
CA GLU A 152 -22.45 -23.73 50.33
C GLU A 152 -23.58 -24.67 49.87
N LEU A 153 -24.68 -24.14 49.33
CA LEU A 153 -25.78 -24.94 48.81
C LEU A 153 -25.44 -25.54 47.43
N ALA A 154 -24.68 -24.84 46.60
CA ALA A 154 -24.18 -25.37 45.33
C ALA A 154 -23.21 -26.53 45.56
N ASP A 155 -22.28 -26.38 46.50
CA ASP A 155 -21.33 -27.44 46.87
C ASP A 155 -22.03 -28.69 47.43
N HIS A 156 -23.10 -28.51 48.21
CA HIS A 156 -23.93 -29.61 48.70
C HIS A 156 -24.75 -30.28 47.59
N LEU A 157 -25.32 -29.50 46.66
CA LEU A 157 -26.07 -30.06 45.53
C LEU A 157 -25.17 -30.86 44.58
N ASP A 158 -23.95 -30.40 44.31
CA ASP A 158 -22.97 -31.16 43.51
C ASP A 158 -22.55 -32.47 44.20
N ALA A 159 -22.55 -32.51 45.55
CA ALA A 159 -22.29 -33.72 46.32
C ALA A 159 -23.49 -34.69 46.37
N GLU A 160 -24.72 -34.17 46.41
CA GLU A 160 -25.96 -34.97 46.46
C GLU A 160 -26.45 -35.45 45.07
N ASP A 161 -26.16 -34.72 43.98
CA ASP A 161 -26.47 -35.11 42.59
C ASP A 161 -25.68 -36.34 42.11
N ALA A 162 -24.71 -36.83 42.90
CA ALA A 162 -24.06 -38.11 42.67
C ALA A 162 -25.01 -39.33 42.84
N GLU A 163 -26.15 -39.18 43.53
CA GLU A 163 -27.09 -40.29 43.81
C GLU A 163 -28.48 -40.20 43.11
N ILE A 164 -28.83 -39.11 42.42
CA ILE A 164 -30.15 -38.97 41.75
C ILE A 164 -29.98 -38.69 40.25
N VAL A 165 -30.06 -39.75 39.42
CA VAL A 165 -30.04 -39.64 37.95
C VAL A 165 -31.44 -39.31 37.41
N THR A 166 -31.91 -38.10 37.65
CA THR A 166 -32.89 -37.44 36.77
C THR A 166 -32.18 -36.25 36.14
N ARG A 167 -31.86 -36.35 34.84
CA ARG A 167 -31.09 -35.37 34.06
C ARG A 167 -31.86 -34.06 33.92
N THR A 168 -31.92 -33.28 35.00
CA THR A 168 -32.13 -31.84 34.92
C THR A 168 -30.97 -31.31 34.09
N PRO A 169 -31.20 -30.52 33.02
CA PRO A 169 -30.09 -29.94 32.28
C PRO A 169 -29.27 -29.10 33.26
N SER A 170 -28.00 -29.46 33.45
CA SER A 170 -27.09 -28.65 34.23
C SER A 170 -27.14 -27.23 33.67
N ARG A 171 -27.31 -26.25 34.56
CA ARG A 171 -27.26 -24.86 34.14
C ARG A 171 -25.87 -24.63 33.55
N GLY A 172 -25.79 -24.27 32.27
CA GLY A 172 -24.50 -24.04 31.63
C GLY A 172 -23.72 -23.00 32.42
N ALA A 173 -22.55 -23.39 32.89
CA ALA A 173 -21.66 -22.50 33.63
C ALA A 173 -21.15 -21.39 32.68
N ILE A 174 -20.91 -20.18 33.18
CA ILE A 174 -20.43 -19.05 32.36
C ILE A 174 -19.10 -19.44 31.71
N ALA A 175 -18.29 -20.17 32.44
CA ALA A 175 -17.11 -20.89 31.97
C ALA A 175 -17.35 -21.72 30.71
N ALA A 176 -18.32 -22.64 30.75
CA ALA A 176 -18.60 -23.54 29.63
C ALA A 176 -19.06 -22.77 28.39
N VAL A 177 -19.89 -21.74 28.59
CA VAL A 177 -20.32 -20.84 27.51
C VAL A 177 -19.13 -20.04 26.95
N ALA A 178 -18.23 -19.56 27.81
CA ALA A 178 -17.02 -18.86 27.39
C ALA A 178 -16.08 -19.77 26.58
N ASP A 179 -16.01 -21.05 26.90
CA ASP A 179 -15.25 -22.05 26.12
C ASP A 179 -15.88 -22.28 24.75
N GLU A 180 -17.20 -22.49 24.69
CA GLU A 180 -17.94 -22.64 23.43
C GLU A 180 -17.79 -21.42 22.51
N LEU A 181 -17.73 -20.22 23.09
CA LEU A 181 -17.52 -18.97 22.37
C LEU A 181 -16.02 -18.65 22.10
N GLY A 182 -15.09 -19.47 22.59
CA GLY A 182 -13.65 -19.28 22.40
C GLY A 182 -13.08 -18.04 23.13
N MET A 183 -13.74 -17.62 24.22
CA MET A 183 -13.40 -16.45 25.02
C MET A 183 -12.39 -16.73 26.13
N ARG A 184 -11.98 -17.99 26.31
CA ARG A 184 -11.06 -18.46 27.36
C ARG A 184 -9.57 -18.30 27.08
N ARG A 185 -9.21 -17.74 25.92
CA ARG A 185 -7.82 -17.40 25.59
C ARG A 185 -7.34 -16.24 26.47
N ALA A 186 -6.03 -16.17 26.75
CA ALA A 186 -5.46 -15.10 27.57
C ALA A 186 -5.85 -13.68 27.08
N ARG A 187 -5.90 -13.50 25.76
CA ARG A 187 -6.45 -12.31 25.11
C ARG A 187 -7.41 -12.74 24.00
N VAL A 188 -8.50 -11.99 23.84
CA VAL A 188 -9.52 -12.16 22.80
C VAL A 188 -9.64 -10.88 21.99
N LEU A 189 -10.29 -10.93 20.81
CA LEU A 189 -10.53 -9.72 20.04
C LEU A 189 -11.51 -8.82 20.80
N SER A 190 -11.14 -7.57 20.97
CA SER A 190 -12.04 -6.53 21.44
C SER A 190 -13.12 -6.25 20.40
N ARG A 191 -14.16 -5.52 20.80
CA ARG A 191 -15.17 -5.02 19.86
C ARG A 191 -14.56 -4.20 18.72
N TYR A 192 -13.53 -3.40 19.00
CA TYR A 192 -12.79 -2.64 17.98
C TYR A 192 -12.05 -3.58 17.01
N GLY A 193 -11.39 -4.62 17.54
CA GLY A 193 -10.72 -5.63 16.73
C GLY A 193 -11.68 -6.38 15.81
N LEU A 194 -12.86 -6.76 16.34
CA LEU A 194 -13.92 -7.41 15.58
C LEU A 194 -14.46 -6.53 14.44
N HIS A 195 -14.82 -5.27 14.73
CA HIS A 195 -15.31 -4.35 13.70
C HIS A 195 -14.22 -4.08 12.64
N SER A 196 -12.99 -3.83 13.06
CA SER A 196 -11.88 -3.59 12.13
C SER A 196 -11.66 -4.79 11.20
N ALA A 197 -11.84 -6.02 11.70
CA ALA A 197 -11.78 -7.23 10.88
C ALA A 197 -12.97 -7.34 9.92
N ALA A 198 -14.18 -7.09 10.41
CA ALA A 198 -15.40 -7.08 9.61
C ALA A 198 -15.31 -6.10 8.43
N ASP A 199 -14.80 -4.89 8.66
CA ASP A 199 -14.63 -3.87 7.60
C ASP A 199 -13.72 -4.39 6.47
N ARG A 200 -12.57 -5.01 6.81
CA ARG A 200 -11.65 -5.58 5.81
C ARG A 200 -12.27 -6.75 5.04
N TRP A 201 -13.06 -7.58 5.70
CA TRP A 201 -13.74 -8.71 5.06
C TRP A 201 -14.86 -8.23 4.14
N GLU A 202 -15.62 -7.21 4.53
CA GLU A 202 -16.65 -6.59 3.69
C GLU A 202 -16.03 -5.89 2.47
N GLU A 203 -14.85 -5.27 2.61
CA GLU A 203 -14.14 -4.69 1.47
C GLU A 203 -13.67 -5.77 0.47
N SER A 204 -13.19 -6.91 0.99
CA SER A 204 -12.61 -7.98 0.16
C SER A 204 -13.65 -8.90 -0.48
N PHE A 205 -14.65 -9.30 0.31
CA PHE A 205 -15.71 -10.26 -0.05
C PHE A 205 -17.05 -9.80 0.53
N GLY A 206 -17.42 -8.55 0.26
CA GLY A 206 -18.71 -7.98 0.60
C GLY A 206 -19.61 -7.74 -0.60
N ALA A 207 -20.78 -7.16 -0.30
CA ALA A 207 -21.83 -6.94 -1.29
C ALA A 207 -21.37 -6.05 -2.44
N ARG A 208 -20.49 -5.07 -2.17
CA ARG A 208 -20.05 -4.05 -3.12
C ARG A 208 -19.00 -4.54 -4.12
N THR A 209 -18.47 -5.74 -3.96
CA THR A 209 -17.46 -6.28 -4.86
C THR A 209 -18.02 -6.55 -6.25
N PRO A 210 -17.23 -6.38 -7.34
CA PRO A 210 -17.71 -6.65 -8.70
C PRO A 210 -18.27 -8.08 -8.88
N MET A 211 -17.66 -9.06 -8.20
CA MET A 211 -18.11 -10.46 -8.23
C MET A 211 -19.51 -10.60 -7.60
N ALA A 212 -19.74 -10.00 -6.43
CA ALA A 212 -21.04 -10.03 -5.77
C ALA A 212 -22.13 -9.32 -6.59
N GLN A 213 -21.80 -8.20 -7.22
CA GLN A 213 -22.74 -7.45 -8.06
C GLN A 213 -23.17 -8.19 -9.33
N ALA A 214 -22.32 -9.11 -9.83
CA ALA A 214 -22.60 -9.94 -11.00
C ALA A 214 -23.17 -11.33 -10.65
N ALA A 215 -23.22 -11.68 -9.36
CA ALA A 215 -23.61 -13.01 -8.92
C ALA A 215 -25.13 -13.24 -9.05
N PRO A 216 -25.56 -14.48 -9.32
CA PRO A 216 -26.98 -14.82 -9.44
C PRO A 216 -27.72 -14.80 -8.10
N ALA A 217 -27.00 -15.02 -6.99
CA ALA A 217 -27.54 -15.05 -5.63
C ALA A 217 -26.40 -14.82 -4.62
N THR A 218 -26.76 -14.56 -3.37
CA THR A 218 -25.83 -14.25 -2.29
C THR A 218 -25.48 -15.48 -1.45
N CYS A 219 -24.41 -15.36 -0.68
CA CYS A 219 -23.93 -16.38 0.24
C CYS A 219 -24.95 -16.75 1.32
N GLU A 220 -25.86 -15.83 1.69
CA GLU A 220 -26.97 -16.07 2.62
C GLU A 220 -27.80 -17.32 2.26
N SER A 221 -28.04 -17.56 0.96
CA SER A 221 -28.79 -18.72 0.46
C SER A 221 -27.91 -19.86 -0.05
N CYS A 222 -26.58 -19.71 -0.04
CA CYS A 222 -25.67 -20.65 -0.68
C CYS A 222 -25.40 -21.88 0.19
N ALA A 223 -25.60 -23.08 -0.33
CA ALA A 223 -25.36 -24.33 0.39
C ALA A 223 -23.88 -24.61 0.69
N PHE A 224 -22.95 -23.92 0.01
CA PHE A 224 -21.51 -24.02 0.27
C PHE A 224 -21.03 -23.10 1.40
N LEU A 225 -21.93 -22.33 2.03
CA LEU A 225 -21.60 -21.47 3.14
C LEU A 225 -21.50 -22.29 4.44
N VAL A 226 -20.34 -22.23 5.09
CA VAL A 226 -20.16 -22.73 6.45
C VAL A 226 -20.35 -21.58 7.46
N PRO A 227 -21.29 -21.68 8.42
CA PRO A 227 -21.51 -20.61 9.39
C PRO A 227 -20.28 -20.41 10.31
N LEU A 228 -19.94 -19.15 10.58
CA LEU A 228 -18.98 -18.82 11.64
C LEU A 228 -19.58 -19.05 13.04
N ALA A 229 -18.70 -19.16 14.05
CA ALA A 229 -19.11 -19.13 15.45
C ALA A 229 -19.25 -17.68 15.96
N GLY A 230 -19.98 -17.52 17.07
CA GLY A 230 -20.11 -16.24 17.77
C GLY A 230 -20.95 -15.19 17.03
N SER A 231 -20.74 -13.92 17.38
CA SER A 231 -21.56 -12.80 16.89
C SER A 231 -21.39 -12.49 15.41
N LEU A 232 -20.18 -12.70 14.86
CA LEU A 232 -19.88 -12.43 13.44
C LEU A 232 -20.67 -13.31 12.47
N ARG A 233 -21.22 -14.45 12.93
CA ARG A 233 -22.06 -15.35 12.12
C ARG A 233 -23.30 -14.69 11.54
N GLN A 234 -23.74 -13.56 12.12
CA GLN A 234 -24.91 -12.81 11.67
C GLN A 234 -24.64 -12.03 10.37
N THR A 235 -23.37 -11.85 9.99
CA THR A 235 -22.99 -11.08 8.79
C THR A 235 -21.98 -11.82 7.92
N PHE A 236 -21.25 -12.80 8.46
CA PHE A 236 -20.17 -13.49 7.76
C PHE A 236 -20.26 -15.02 7.91
N GLY A 237 -19.75 -15.71 6.89
CA GLY A 237 -19.52 -17.16 6.87
C GLY A 237 -18.20 -17.50 6.18
N ILE A 238 -17.89 -18.79 6.02
CA ILE A 238 -16.74 -19.27 5.25
C ILE A 238 -17.25 -19.92 3.97
N CYS A 239 -16.66 -19.57 2.82
CA CYS A 239 -16.96 -20.27 1.58
C CYS A 239 -16.18 -21.59 1.51
N ALA A 240 -16.87 -22.69 1.22
CA ALA A 240 -16.28 -24.03 1.08
C ALA A 240 -16.41 -24.60 -0.35
N ASN A 241 -16.60 -23.73 -1.35
CA ASN A 241 -16.66 -24.15 -2.75
C ASN A 241 -15.29 -23.96 -3.41
N GLU A 242 -14.63 -25.06 -3.76
CA GLU A 242 -13.30 -25.08 -4.43
C GLU A 242 -13.26 -24.26 -5.73
N PHE A 243 -14.40 -24.10 -6.42
CA PHE A 243 -14.49 -23.33 -7.65
C PHE A 243 -14.74 -21.83 -7.42
N ALA A 244 -15.11 -21.44 -6.20
CA ALA A 244 -15.33 -20.05 -5.87
C ALA A 244 -13.96 -19.36 -5.63
N PRO A 245 -13.82 -18.09 -6.06
CA PRO A 245 -12.59 -17.32 -5.78
C PRO A 245 -12.37 -17.06 -4.28
N ALA A 246 -13.39 -17.32 -3.45
CA ALA A 246 -13.39 -17.13 -2.01
C ALA A 246 -13.22 -18.44 -1.23
N ASP A 247 -12.89 -19.57 -1.87
CA ASP A 247 -12.72 -20.85 -1.17
C ASP A 247 -11.77 -20.73 0.04
N GLY A 248 -12.20 -21.27 1.18
CA GLY A 248 -11.49 -21.21 2.45
C GLY A 248 -11.40 -19.81 3.08
N ARG A 249 -12.11 -18.80 2.55
CA ARG A 249 -12.09 -17.43 3.05
C ARG A 249 -13.39 -17.04 3.73
N VAL A 250 -13.28 -16.04 4.62
CA VAL A 250 -14.44 -15.38 5.21
C VAL A 250 -15.11 -14.48 4.17
N VAL A 251 -16.43 -14.62 4.03
CA VAL A 251 -17.27 -13.89 3.09
C VAL A 251 -18.46 -13.28 3.82
N SER A 252 -18.90 -12.11 3.37
CA SER A 252 -20.17 -11.52 3.81
C SER A 252 -21.34 -12.40 3.37
N LEU A 253 -22.41 -12.47 4.17
CA LEU A 253 -23.65 -13.13 3.75
C LEU A 253 -24.24 -12.47 2.50
N SER A 254 -23.96 -11.18 2.29
CA SER A 254 -24.36 -10.43 1.10
C SER A 254 -23.37 -10.52 -0.07
N TYR A 255 -22.25 -11.22 0.08
CA TYR A 255 -21.37 -11.56 -1.03
C TYR A 255 -22.06 -12.55 -1.98
N GLY A 256 -21.61 -12.64 -3.22
CA GLY A 256 -22.09 -13.66 -4.17
C GLY A 256 -21.00 -14.01 -5.17
N CYS A 257 -21.10 -15.17 -5.80
CA CYS A 257 -20.24 -15.55 -6.92
C CYS A 257 -20.99 -16.45 -7.92
N GLY A 258 -20.41 -16.64 -9.10
CA GLY A 258 -20.97 -17.53 -10.12
C GLY A 258 -20.99 -19.02 -9.73
N GLY A 259 -20.23 -19.43 -8.71
CA GLY A 259 -20.24 -20.78 -8.14
C GLY A 259 -21.33 -20.99 -7.07
N HIS A 260 -22.41 -20.20 -7.09
CA HIS A 260 -23.52 -20.39 -6.15
C HIS A 260 -24.13 -21.80 -6.30
N SER A 261 -24.58 -22.41 -5.20
CA SER A 261 -25.15 -23.78 -5.22
C SER A 261 -26.38 -23.93 -6.13
N GLU A 262 -27.02 -22.82 -6.45
CA GLU A 262 -28.19 -22.73 -7.34
C GLU A 262 -27.89 -22.02 -8.67
N ALA A 263 -26.61 -21.85 -9.05
CA ALA A 263 -26.21 -21.16 -10.29
C ALA A 263 -26.59 -21.89 -11.60
N ALA A 264 -27.41 -22.94 -11.54
CA ALA A 264 -27.81 -23.78 -12.67
C ALA A 264 -28.63 -23.04 -13.75
N ILE A 265 -29.13 -21.83 -13.47
CA ILE A 265 -29.75 -20.97 -14.48
C ILE A 265 -28.66 -20.12 -15.11
N MET A 266 -28.07 -20.60 -16.21
CA MET A 266 -27.23 -19.74 -17.04
C MET A 266 -28.04 -18.51 -17.47
N PRO A 267 -27.66 -17.29 -17.05
CA PRO A 267 -28.33 -16.10 -17.54
C PRO A 267 -28.17 -16.06 -19.07
N LYS A 268 -29.27 -15.79 -19.77
CA LYS A 268 -29.27 -15.64 -21.22
C LYS A 268 -28.17 -14.63 -21.58
N PRO A 269 -27.20 -14.97 -22.45
CA PRO A 269 -26.16 -14.04 -22.84
C PRO A 269 -26.77 -12.70 -23.24
N PRO A 270 -26.27 -11.56 -22.72
CA PRO A 270 -26.81 -10.27 -23.08
C PRO A 270 -26.73 -10.15 -24.60
N ARG A 271 -27.88 -10.01 -25.25
CA ARG A 271 -27.92 -9.76 -26.68
C ARG A 271 -27.22 -8.41 -26.88
N PRO A 272 -26.16 -8.34 -27.71
CA PRO A 272 -25.59 -7.05 -28.09
C PRO A 272 -26.73 -6.16 -28.57
N ALA A 273 -26.68 -4.87 -28.19
CA ALA A 273 -27.60 -3.92 -28.79
C ALA A 273 -27.47 -4.05 -30.32
N PRO A 274 -28.60 -4.10 -31.07
CA PRO A 274 -28.52 -4.13 -32.51
C PRO A 274 -27.64 -2.95 -32.97
N PRO A 275 -26.74 -3.15 -33.94
CA PRO A 275 -25.86 -2.08 -34.39
C PRO A 275 -26.71 -0.88 -34.80
N VAL A 276 -26.40 0.28 -34.23
CA VAL A 276 -26.99 1.55 -34.67
C VAL A 276 -26.27 1.90 -35.96
N LEU A 277 -26.96 1.72 -37.08
CA LEU A 277 -26.46 2.15 -38.38
C LEU A 277 -26.77 3.64 -38.52
N ASP A 278 -25.76 4.49 -38.32
CA ASP A 278 -25.89 5.96 -38.47
C ASP A 278 -26.15 6.37 -39.93
N SER A 279 -25.84 5.49 -40.89
CA SER A 279 -26.20 5.67 -42.29
C SER A 279 -26.75 4.37 -42.88
N MET A 280 -27.82 4.51 -43.67
CA MET A 280 -28.38 3.44 -44.50
C MET A 280 -27.94 3.55 -45.97
N GLY A 281 -27.10 4.55 -46.28
CA GLY A 281 -26.54 4.78 -47.60
C GLY A 281 -25.19 4.09 -47.73
N ALA A 282 -24.90 3.52 -48.90
CA ALA A 282 -23.56 3.03 -49.19
C ALA A 282 -22.61 4.23 -49.35
N ASP A 283 -21.48 4.23 -48.63
CA ASP A 283 -20.40 5.17 -48.88
C ASP A 283 -19.87 4.94 -50.31
N ALA A 284 -19.97 5.99 -51.15
CA ALA A 284 -19.51 5.92 -52.52
C ALA A 284 -17.97 5.91 -52.53
N PHE A 285 -17.37 4.72 -52.57
CA PHE A 285 -15.95 4.54 -52.86
C PHE A 285 -15.74 4.43 -54.37
N PRO A 286 -15.26 5.48 -55.05
CA PRO A 286 -14.94 5.37 -56.46
C PRO A 286 -13.76 4.39 -56.64
N LEU A 287 -13.95 3.37 -57.46
CA LEU A 287 -12.92 2.36 -57.77
C LEU A 287 -11.70 2.93 -58.51
N ARG A 288 -11.75 4.20 -58.91
CA ARG A 288 -10.64 4.94 -59.52
C ARG A 288 -10.48 6.28 -58.82
N PRO A 289 -9.25 6.66 -58.44
CA PRO A 289 -8.96 8.03 -58.03
C PRO A 289 -9.43 8.99 -59.12
N GLY A 290 -9.98 10.15 -58.73
CA GLY A 290 -10.29 11.21 -59.69
C GLY A 290 -9.01 11.65 -60.40
N LYS A 291 -9.11 12.15 -61.64
CA LYS A 291 -7.96 12.69 -62.38
C LYS A 291 -7.14 13.72 -61.59
N ASP A 292 -7.78 14.35 -60.61
CA ASP A 292 -7.23 15.44 -59.81
C ASP A 292 -6.78 14.97 -58.42
N SER A 293 -6.92 13.67 -58.10
CA SER A 293 -6.59 13.11 -56.79
C SER A 293 -5.29 12.31 -56.77
N GLY A 294 -4.51 12.32 -57.85
CA GLY A 294 -3.19 11.68 -57.93
C GLY A 294 -2.07 12.73 -57.99
N SER A 295 -1.00 12.56 -57.19
CA SER A 295 0.15 13.48 -57.17
C SER A 295 1.19 13.19 -58.27
N THR A 296 0.80 12.63 -59.41
CA THR A 296 1.75 12.20 -60.44
C THR A 296 1.55 13.01 -61.70
N THR A 297 2.57 13.78 -62.08
CA THR A 297 2.63 14.51 -63.34
C THR A 297 2.71 13.52 -64.51
N GLU A 298 1.77 13.62 -65.46
CA GLU A 298 1.74 12.81 -66.69
C GLU A 298 3.07 12.97 -67.48
N PRO A 299 3.74 11.88 -67.92
CA PRO A 299 4.92 11.98 -68.77
C PRO A 299 4.56 12.20 -70.24
N ASP A 300 5.43 12.95 -70.92
CA ASP A 300 5.32 13.43 -72.30
C ASP A 300 5.24 12.29 -73.34
N ALA A 301 4.48 12.55 -74.40
CA ALA A 301 4.07 11.58 -75.39
C ALA A 301 5.15 11.33 -76.46
N THR A 302 5.97 10.30 -76.29
CA THR A 302 6.66 9.64 -77.40
C THR A 302 6.75 8.13 -77.16
N SER A 303 5.78 7.38 -77.66
CA SER A 303 5.86 5.92 -77.75
C SER A 303 6.58 5.51 -79.02
N GLU A 304 7.82 5.03 -78.91
CA GLU A 304 8.37 4.11 -79.90
C GLU A 304 7.95 2.68 -79.53
N ASP A 305 7.35 2.05 -80.53
CA ASP A 305 6.83 0.71 -80.60
C ASP A 305 7.94 -0.34 -80.36
N LEU A 306 7.81 -1.12 -79.30
CA LEU A 306 8.53 -2.39 -79.14
C LEU A 306 7.50 -3.49 -78.86
N GLY A 307 6.96 -4.01 -79.96
CA GLY A 307 6.24 -5.26 -79.97
C GLY A 307 7.12 -6.43 -79.50
N HIS A 308 6.50 -7.35 -78.78
CA HIS A 308 6.90 -8.75 -78.76
C HIS A 308 5.64 -9.62 -78.82
N SER A 309 5.73 -10.60 -79.71
CA SER A 309 4.75 -11.62 -80.10
C SER A 309 4.21 -12.47 -78.97
#